data_AF-A0A1D1VLN2-F1
#
_entry.id   AF-A0A1D1VLN2-F1
#
_cell.length_a   1.000
_cell.length_b   1.000
_cell.length_c   1.000
_cell.angle_alpha   90.00
_cell.angle_beta   90.00
_cell.angle_gamma   90.00
#
_symmetry.space_group_name_H-M   'P 1'
#
loop_
_entity.id
_entity.type
_entity.pdbx_description
1 polymer ?
#
loop_
_entity_poly.entity_id
_entity_poly.type
_entity_poly.pdbx_seq_one_letter_code
_entity_poly.pdbx_strand_id
1 'polypeptide(L)'
;MEAPGNSLPDHLERAERSQNIKLSADDYAQLMLTSIVERRPIEVAYIQMRLPDEYKGNALLLGIAKTAEFLHEKSFSKVHSAWKAIVWPESLVPYTVPLNKRMKLLAVEHIRQVYDIITLQRFADLTGHSNDQPAAASCARENDFIVDAKTNLLKVPPLMPGESIDGDDWGADLENLTPIGDTVSFLSRTPYQIVVENAKKNDY
;
A
#
# COMPACT_ATOMS: atom_id res chain seq x y z
N MET A 1 -33.95 2.82 -1.31
CA MET A 1 -33.18 1.56 -1.35
C MET A 1 -32.47 1.52 -2.69
N GLU A 2 -31.24 2.03 -2.72
CA GLU A 2 -30.38 1.99 -3.92
C GLU A 2 -29.65 0.64 -3.93
N ALA A 3 -29.49 0.05 -5.13
CA ALA A 3 -28.89 -1.27 -5.30
C ALA A 3 -27.40 -1.29 -4.86
N PRO A 4 -26.92 -2.39 -4.25
CA PRO A 4 -25.55 -2.51 -3.72
C PRO A 4 -24.50 -2.80 -4.82
N GLY A 5 -24.48 -2.00 -5.90
CA GLY A 5 -23.59 -2.21 -7.06
C GLY A 5 -23.05 -0.92 -7.69
N ASN A 6 -23.01 0.16 -6.89
CA ASN A 6 -22.65 1.51 -7.30
C ASN A 6 -21.39 2.05 -6.60
N SER A 7 -20.41 1.18 -6.32
CA SER A 7 -19.11 1.68 -5.91
C SER A 7 -18.40 2.30 -7.14
N LEU A 8 -17.74 3.44 -6.99
CA LEU A 8 -16.91 4.07 -8.03
C LEU A 8 -15.92 3.07 -8.68
N PRO A 9 -15.33 2.12 -7.93
CA PRO A 9 -14.51 1.03 -8.48
C PRO A 9 -15.25 0.12 -9.45
N ASP A 10 -16.47 -0.33 -9.10
CA ASP A 10 -17.27 -1.22 -9.97
C ASP A 10 -17.59 -0.57 -11.32
N HIS A 11 -17.83 0.74 -11.34
CA HIS A 11 -18.10 1.49 -12.56
C HIS A 11 -16.85 1.63 -13.43
N LEU A 12 -15.68 1.88 -12.83
CA LEU A 12 -14.41 1.99 -13.54
C LEU A 12 -13.93 0.63 -14.07
N GLU A 13 -14.06 -0.45 -13.29
CA GLU A 13 -13.76 -1.81 -13.73
C GLU A 13 -14.69 -2.27 -14.86
N ARG A 14 -15.99 -1.96 -14.78
CA ARG A 14 -16.94 -2.23 -15.87
C ARG A 14 -16.63 -1.40 -17.10
N ALA A 15 -16.24 -0.13 -16.93
CA ALA A 15 -15.85 0.74 -18.03
C ALA A 15 -14.60 0.19 -18.75
N GLU A 16 -13.57 -0.24 -18.00
CA GLU A 16 -12.36 -0.89 -18.53
C GLU A 16 -12.70 -2.12 -19.38
N ARG A 17 -13.63 -2.96 -18.90
CA ARG A 17 -14.05 -4.20 -19.59
C ARG A 17 -14.96 -3.95 -20.80
N SER A 18 -15.65 -2.82 -20.84
CA SER A 18 -16.68 -2.54 -21.85
C SER A 18 -16.14 -2.19 -23.24
N GLN A 19 -14.82 -2.00 -23.40
CA GLN A 19 -14.12 -1.57 -24.64
C GLN A 19 -14.63 -0.29 -25.31
N ASN A 20 -15.73 0.31 -24.82
CA ASN A 20 -16.37 1.50 -25.36
C ASN A 20 -15.93 2.80 -24.66
N ILE A 21 -15.20 2.71 -23.55
CA ILE A 21 -14.72 3.87 -22.79
C ILE A 21 -13.20 3.78 -22.66
N LYS A 22 -12.50 4.75 -23.25
CA LYS A 22 -11.05 4.89 -23.06
C LYS A 22 -10.82 5.56 -21.70
N LEU A 23 -10.34 4.79 -20.73
CA LEU A 23 -9.96 5.29 -19.42
C LEU A 23 -8.71 6.19 -19.53
N SER A 24 -8.70 7.26 -18.75
CA SER A 24 -7.55 8.15 -18.60
C SER A 24 -6.52 7.60 -17.61
N ALA A 25 -5.33 8.18 -17.59
CA ALA A 25 -4.31 7.84 -16.58
C ALA A 25 -4.81 8.09 -15.14
N ASP A 26 -5.64 9.13 -14.93
CA ASP A 26 -6.22 9.42 -13.62
C ASP A 26 -7.24 8.35 -13.20
N ASP A 27 -8.02 7.80 -14.15
CA ASP A 27 -8.95 6.71 -13.88
C ASP A 27 -8.22 5.43 -13.46
N TYR A 28 -7.14 5.08 -14.16
CA TYR A 28 -6.27 3.97 -13.75
C TYR A 28 -5.61 4.22 -12.39
N ALA A 29 -5.21 5.45 -12.11
CA ALA A 29 -4.67 5.81 -10.80
C ALA A 29 -5.72 5.63 -9.70
N GLN A 30 -6.98 6.03 -9.93
CA GLN A 30 -8.07 5.81 -8.97
C GLN A 30 -8.35 4.32 -8.73
N LEU A 31 -8.32 3.50 -9.79
CA LEU A 31 -8.44 2.04 -9.67
C LEU A 31 -7.32 1.47 -8.79
N MET A 32 -6.07 1.82 -9.08
CA MET A 32 -4.92 1.34 -8.30
C MET A 32 -4.98 1.80 -6.83
N LEU A 33 -5.33 3.07 -6.58
CA LEU A 33 -5.46 3.61 -5.24
C LEU A 33 -6.58 2.91 -4.47
N THR A 34 -7.70 2.63 -5.13
CA THR A 34 -8.79 1.83 -4.54
C THR A 34 -8.30 0.46 -4.14
N SER A 35 -7.59 -0.26 -5.01
CA SER A 35 -7.04 -1.59 -4.68
C SER A 35 -6.14 -1.56 -3.44
N ILE A 36 -5.38 -0.47 -3.24
CA ILE A 36 -4.59 -0.26 -2.02
C ILE A 36 -5.50 -0.04 -0.79
N VAL A 37 -6.56 0.76 -0.91
CA VAL A 37 -7.55 0.95 0.17
C VAL A 37 -8.22 -0.36 0.56
N GLU A 38 -8.64 -1.14 -0.44
CA GLU A 38 -9.35 -2.42 -0.28
C GLU A 38 -8.44 -3.58 0.12
N ARG A 39 -7.20 -3.27 0.51
CA ARG A 39 -6.21 -4.25 1.02
C ARG A 39 -5.78 -5.30 0.01
N ARG A 40 -5.88 -4.97 -1.28
CA ARG A 40 -5.47 -5.83 -2.39
C ARG A 40 -4.34 -5.18 -3.18
N PRO A 41 -3.16 -4.95 -2.57
CA PRO A 41 -2.05 -4.30 -3.27
C PRO A 41 -1.57 -5.11 -4.49
N ILE A 42 -1.85 -6.42 -4.53
CA ILE A 42 -1.53 -7.28 -5.67
C ILE A 42 -2.37 -6.96 -6.91
N GLU A 43 -3.60 -6.47 -6.73
CA GLU A 43 -4.46 -6.04 -7.85
C GLU A 43 -3.86 -4.87 -8.62
N VAL A 44 -3.06 -4.04 -7.96
CA VAL A 44 -2.29 -2.98 -8.64
C VAL A 44 -1.33 -3.54 -9.68
N ALA A 45 -0.72 -4.71 -9.42
CA ALA A 45 0.14 -5.38 -10.39
C ALA A 45 -0.67 -5.93 -11.59
N TYR A 46 -1.88 -6.45 -11.36
CA TYR A 46 -2.76 -6.88 -12.44
C TYR A 46 -3.29 -5.71 -13.28
N ILE A 47 -3.57 -4.56 -12.66
CA ILE A 47 -3.93 -3.34 -13.38
C ILE A 47 -2.73 -2.87 -14.24
N GLN A 48 -1.51 -2.86 -13.68
CA GLN A 48 -0.29 -2.51 -14.43
C GLN A 48 -0.10 -3.34 -15.71
N MET A 49 -0.36 -4.65 -15.65
CA MET A 49 -0.22 -5.54 -16.81
C MET A 49 -1.25 -5.26 -17.92
N ARG A 50 -2.41 -4.71 -17.56
CA ARG A 50 -3.52 -4.41 -18.47
C ARG A 50 -3.51 -2.98 -18.99
N LEU A 51 -2.58 -2.15 -18.52
CA LEU A 51 -2.45 -0.77 -18.99
C LEU A 51 -2.21 -0.74 -20.52
N PRO A 52 -2.92 0.15 -21.23
CA PRO A 52 -2.56 0.53 -22.59
C PRO A 52 -1.09 0.94 -22.70
N ASP A 53 -0.44 0.66 -23.83
CA ASP A 53 0.99 0.94 -24.03
C ASP A 53 1.36 2.41 -23.80
N GLU A 54 0.45 3.33 -24.14
CA GLU A 54 0.60 4.78 -23.91
C GLU A 54 0.75 5.16 -22.42
N TYR A 55 0.36 4.29 -21.49
CA TYR A 55 0.42 4.54 -20.05
C TYR A 55 1.48 3.72 -19.30
N LYS A 56 2.17 2.78 -19.96
CA LYS A 56 3.18 1.93 -19.30
C LYS A 56 4.39 2.71 -18.74
N GLY A 57 4.73 3.84 -19.36
CA GLY A 57 5.78 4.75 -18.88
C GLY A 57 5.28 5.89 -17.99
N ASN A 58 4.00 5.92 -17.63
CA ASN A 58 3.43 7.04 -16.89
C ASN A 58 3.97 7.10 -15.45
N ALA A 59 4.64 8.20 -15.09
CA ALA A 59 5.29 8.37 -13.80
C ALA A 59 4.35 8.26 -12.59
N LEU A 60 3.11 8.73 -12.72
CA LEU A 60 2.09 8.62 -11.67
C LEU A 60 1.74 7.15 -11.40
N LEU A 61 1.39 6.42 -12.45
CA LEU A 61 0.99 5.00 -12.35
C LEU A 61 2.14 4.11 -11.87
N LEU A 62 3.36 4.37 -12.34
CA LEU A 62 4.56 3.68 -11.87
C LEU A 62 4.86 3.99 -10.40
N GLY A 63 4.65 5.22 -9.95
CA GLY A 63 4.82 5.61 -8.55
C GLY A 63 3.81 4.92 -7.63
N ILE A 64 2.54 4.86 -8.03
CA ILE A 64 1.49 4.15 -7.28
C ILE A 64 1.81 2.66 -7.20
N ALA A 65 2.20 2.02 -8.31
CA ALA A 65 2.54 0.60 -8.33
C ALA A 65 3.75 0.27 -7.45
N LYS A 66 4.80 1.08 -7.47
CA LYS A 66 5.95 0.92 -6.54
C LYS A 66 5.54 1.08 -5.09
N THR A 67 4.62 1.99 -4.79
CA THR A 67 4.08 2.14 -3.43
C THR A 67 3.36 0.86 -3.01
N ALA A 68 2.52 0.29 -3.88
CA ALA A 68 1.80 -0.96 -3.62
C ALA A 68 2.75 -2.16 -3.45
N GLU A 69 3.81 -2.25 -4.26
CA GLU A 69 4.87 -3.26 -4.12
C GLU A 69 5.54 -3.17 -2.74
N PHE A 70 5.98 -1.98 -2.33
CA PHE A 70 6.60 -1.80 -1.02
C PHE A 70 5.64 -2.05 0.14
N LEU A 71 4.34 -1.77 -0.02
CA LEU A 71 3.32 -2.11 0.97
C LEU A 71 3.17 -3.62 1.10
N HIS A 72 3.12 -4.35 -0.03
CA HIS A 72 3.08 -5.81 -0.03
C HIS A 72 4.31 -6.42 0.64
N GLU A 73 5.50 -5.87 0.37
CA GLU A 73 6.76 -6.28 1.01
C GLU A 73 6.91 -5.80 2.47
N LYS A 74 5.92 -5.09 3.02
CA LYS A 74 5.99 -4.45 4.35
C LYS A 74 7.21 -3.54 4.54
N SER A 75 7.72 -2.98 3.44
CA SER A 75 8.90 -2.09 3.41
C SER A 75 8.50 -0.62 3.62
N PHE A 76 7.94 -0.30 4.78
CA PHE A 76 7.27 1.00 5.05
C PHE A 76 8.13 2.26 4.85
N SER A 77 9.44 2.20 5.12
CA SER A 77 10.32 3.34 4.81
C SER A 77 10.34 3.63 3.31
N LYS A 78 10.39 2.60 2.47
CA LYS A 78 10.32 2.73 1.01
C LYS A 78 8.94 3.15 0.54
N VAL A 79 7.86 2.70 1.19
CA VAL A 79 6.49 3.15 0.93
C VAL A 79 6.39 4.66 1.03
N HIS A 80 6.85 5.24 2.14
CA HIS A 80 6.78 6.68 2.35
C HIS A 80 7.69 7.47 1.41
N SER A 81 8.86 6.93 1.05
CA SER A 81 9.73 7.54 0.02
C SER A 81 9.08 7.54 -1.36
N ALA A 82 8.50 6.41 -1.78
CA ALA A 82 7.81 6.28 -3.06
C ALA A 82 6.59 7.21 -3.13
N TRP A 83 5.77 7.22 -2.07
CA TRP A 83 4.58 8.06 -1.98
C TRP A 83 4.88 9.56 -2.08
N LYS A 84 5.94 10.03 -1.40
CA LYS A 84 6.38 11.43 -1.44
C LYS A 84 6.97 11.85 -2.80
N ALA A 85 7.46 10.89 -3.59
CA ALA A 85 8.04 11.15 -4.90
C ALA A 85 6.98 11.32 -6.00
N ILE A 86 5.72 10.96 -5.74
CA ILE A 86 4.62 11.10 -6.69
C ILE A 86 4.19 12.57 -6.77
N VAL A 87 4.13 13.10 -7.99
CA VAL A 87 3.48 14.39 -8.28
C VAL A 87 1.99 14.11 -8.48
N TRP A 88 1.17 14.51 -7.52
CA TRP A 88 -0.26 14.22 -7.50
C TRP A 88 -1.07 15.20 -8.35
N PRO A 89 -1.87 14.73 -9.31
CA PRO A 89 -2.90 15.54 -9.95
C PRO A 89 -3.93 16.04 -8.92
N GLU A 90 -4.47 17.24 -9.13
CA GLU A 90 -5.49 17.82 -8.24
C GLU A 90 -6.71 16.91 -8.06
N SER A 91 -7.10 16.18 -9.11
CA SER A 91 -8.17 15.19 -9.12
C SER A 91 -7.96 14.06 -8.11
N LEU A 92 -6.70 13.74 -7.79
CA LEU A 92 -6.34 12.63 -6.90
C LEU A 92 -5.97 13.05 -5.48
N VAL A 93 -5.72 14.34 -5.25
CA VAL A 93 -5.39 14.89 -3.93
C VAL A 93 -6.37 14.44 -2.83
N PRO A 94 -7.69 14.40 -3.04
CA PRO A 94 -8.65 13.94 -2.01
C PRO A 94 -8.38 12.52 -1.49
N TYR A 95 -7.82 11.63 -2.33
CA TYR A 95 -7.50 10.26 -1.95
C TYR A 95 -6.16 10.15 -1.20
N THR A 96 -5.27 11.14 -1.37
CA THR A 96 -3.89 11.02 -0.87
C THR A 96 -3.80 11.09 0.66
N VAL A 97 -4.56 11.99 1.28
CA VAL A 97 -4.48 12.21 2.74
C VAL A 97 -5.00 10.98 3.52
N PRO A 98 -6.19 10.43 3.20
CA PRO A 98 -6.69 9.21 3.85
C PRO A 98 -5.76 8.02 3.67
N LEU A 99 -5.24 7.80 2.46
CA LEU A 99 -4.32 6.71 2.16
C LEU A 99 -3.00 6.84 2.91
N ASN A 100 -2.40 8.03 2.95
CA ASN A 100 -1.18 8.25 3.69
C ASN A 100 -1.37 8.03 5.20
N LYS A 101 -2.50 8.46 5.76
CA LYS A 101 -2.85 8.16 7.16
C LYS A 101 -2.95 6.66 7.38
N ARG A 102 -3.61 5.94 6.48
CA ARG A 102 -3.76 4.48 6.54
C ARG A 102 -2.41 3.76 6.49
N MET A 103 -1.54 4.11 5.54
CA MET A 103 -0.20 3.50 5.43
C MET A 103 0.63 3.67 6.72
N LYS A 104 0.48 4.80 7.43
CA LYS A 104 1.13 5.00 8.72
C LYS A 104 0.59 4.08 9.81
N LEU A 105 -0.72 3.84 9.85
CA LEU A 105 -1.33 2.90 10.80
C LEU A 105 -0.83 1.48 10.55
N LEU A 106 -0.73 1.06 9.28
CA LEU A 106 -0.14 -0.24 8.92
C LEU A 106 1.32 -0.36 9.36
N ALA A 107 2.10 0.72 9.24
CA ALA A 107 3.46 0.74 9.73
C ALA A 107 3.50 0.56 11.27
N VAL A 108 2.59 1.22 12.01
CA VAL A 108 2.47 1.06 13.46
C VAL A 108 2.08 -0.36 13.84
N GLU A 109 1.10 -0.95 13.16
CA GLU A 109 0.69 -2.34 13.38
C GLU A 109 1.86 -3.31 13.15
N HIS A 110 2.58 -3.14 12.03
CA HIS A 110 3.77 -3.92 11.74
C HIS A 110 4.86 -3.75 12.82
N ILE A 111 5.04 -2.53 13.34
CA ILE A 111 5.99 -2.29 14.44
C ILE A 111 5.58 -3.07 15.69
N ARG A 112 4.28 -3.05 16.05
CA ARG A 112 3.77 -3.82 17.20
C ARG A 112 3.90 -5.33 17.04
N GLN A 113 3.87 -5.84 15.80
CA GLN A 113 4.04 -7.27 15.54
C GLN A 113 5.50 -7.74 15.64
N VAL A 114 6.46 -6.85 15.38
CA VAL A 114 7.87 -7.23 15.15
C VAL A 114 8.82 -6.74 16.24
N TYR A 115 8.45 -5.71 16.99
CA TYR A 115 9.34 -5.08 17.97
C TYR A 115 8.69 -5.02 19.35
N ASP A 116 9.44 -5.40 20.38
CA ASP A 116 9.12 -5.07 21.78
C ASP A 116 9.67 -3.70 22.18
N ILE A 117 10.81 -3.33 21.59
CA ILE A 117 11.51 -2.07 21.77
C ILE A 117 12.05 -1.61 20.41
N ILE A 118 11.88 -0.33 20.10
CA ILE A 118 12.35 0.27 18.85
C ILE A 118 12.94 1.66 19.11
N THR A 119 13.91 2.10 18.33
CA THR A 119 14.42 3.48 18.46
C THR A 119 13.41 4.47 17.86
N LEU A 120 13.35 5.68 18.42
CA LEU A 120 12.51 6.76 17.91
C LEU A 120 12.82 7.09 16.45
N GLN A 121 14.10 7.05 16.06
CA GLN A 121 14.50 7.26 14.66
C GLN A 121 13.95 6.16 13.75
N ARG A 122 14.07 4.88 14.13
CA ARG A 122 13.56 3.78 13.31
C ARG A 122 12.05 3.82 13.19
N PHE A 123 11.35 4.15 14.28
CA PHE A 123 9.91 4.38 14.26
C PHE A 123 9.55 5.54 13.32
N ALA A 124 10.29 6.65 13.38
CA ALA A 124 10.11 7.80 12.51
C ALA A 124 10.29 7.42 11.03
N ASP A 125 11.31 6.60 10.70
CA ASP A 125 11.55 6.14 9.34
C ASP A 125 10.41 5.26 8.82
N LEU A 126 9.90 4.35 9.65
CA LEU A 126 8.82 3.43 9.29
C LEU A 126 7.47 4.12 9.17
N THR A 127 7.22 5.18 9.95
CA THR A 127 5.94 5.93 9.94
C THR A 127 6.00 7.19 9.06
N GLY A 128 7.10 7.41 8.34
CA GLY A 128 7.26 8.53 7.40
C GLY A 128 7.53 9.89 8.04
N HIS A 129 7.91 9.91 9.32
CA HIS A 129 8.28 11.05 10.16
C HIS A 129 9.80 11.22 10.31
N SER A 130 10.63 10.63 9.43
CA SER A 130 12.10 10.59 9.52
C SER A 130 12.80 11.92 9.81
N ASN A 131 12.21 13.05 9.38
CA ASN A 131 12.76 14.40 9.53
C ASN A 131 12.13 15.21 10.67
N ASP A 132 11.20 14.62 11.42
CA ASP A 132 10.39 15.29 12.45
C ASP A 132 10.21 14.37 13.65
N GLN A 133 11.25 14.33 14.49
CA GLN A 133 11.24 13.55 15.73
C GLN A 133 10.12 13.96 16.71
N PRO A 134 9.77 15.25 16.87
CA PRO A 134 8.58 15.65 17.63
C PRO A 134 7.29 15.02 17.11
N ALA A 135 7.05 15.03 15.80
CA ALA A 135 5.87 14.40 15.21
C ALA A 135 5.90 12.87 15.34
N ALA A 136 7.07 12.24 15.21
CA ALA A 136 7.23 10.80 15.45
C ALA A 136 6.89 10.45 16.91
N ALA A 137 7.35 11.24 17.88
CA ALA A 137 7.03 11.03 19.29
C ALA A 137 5.55 11.27 19.61
N SER A 138 4.89 12.24 18.97
CA SER A 138 3.44 12.44 19.08
C SER A 138 2.68 11.23 18.54
N CYS A 139 3.01 10.80 17.32
CA CYS A 139 2.41 9.63 16.69
C CYS A 139 2.60 8.36 17.54
N ALA A 140 3.79 8.17 18.12
CA ALA A 140 4.04 7.06 19.03
C ALA A 140 3.10 7.10 20.27
N ARG A 141 2.95 8.27 20.91
CA ARG A 141 2.08 8.44 22.08
C ARG A 141 0.60 8.25 21.75
N GLU A 142 0.15 8.70 20.59
CA GLU A 142 -1.22 8.49 20.09
C GLU A 142 -1.56 7.01 19.87
N ASN A 143 -0.53 6.16 19.74
CA ASN A 143 -0.65 4.72 19.61
C ASN A 143 -0.15 3.99 20.86
N ASP A 144 -0.21 4.62 22.03
CA ASP A 144 0.12 4.02 23.34
C ASP A 144 1.56 3.51 23.49
N PHE A 145 2.50 3.96 22.64
CA PHE A 145 3.92 3.66 22.84
C PHE A 145 4.46 4.51 24.00
N ILE A 146 5.28 3.89 24.84
CA ILE A 146 5.97 4.61 25.92
C ILE A 146 7.27 5.15 25.36
N VAL A 147 7.38 6.47 25.30
CA VAL A 147 8.58 7.19 24.81
C VAL A 147 9.52 7.52 25.95
N ASP A 148 10.71 6.92 25.97
CA ASP A 148 11.78 7.33 26.87
C ASP A 148 12.61 8.46 26.21
N ALA A 149 12.39 9.69 26.69
CA ALA A 149 13.05 10.88 26.17
C ALA A 149 14.57 10.92 26.43
N LYS A 150 15.10 10.12 27.38
CA LYS A 150 16.54 10.08 27.67
C LYS A 150 17.28 9.14 26.72
N THR A 151 16.66 8.02 26.38
CA THR A 151 17.27 6.97 25.56
C THR A 151 16.82 6.99 24.10
N ASN A 152 15.80 7.78 23.77
CA ASN A 152 15.12 7.77 22.48
C ASN A 152 14.64 6.36 22.10
N LEU A 153 14.29 5.56 23.10
CA LEU A 153 13.69 4.24 22.92
C LEU A 153 12.18 4.34 23.13
N LEU A 154 11.47 3.56 22.32
CA LEU A 154 10.04 3.37 22.37
C LEU A 154 9.79 1.96 22.87
N LYS A 155 9.10 1.83 24.00
CA LYS A 155 8.55 0.54 24.41
C LYS A 155 7.23 0.33 23.70
N VAL A 156 7.14 -0.78 22.99
CA VAL A 156 6.01 -1.12 22.14
C VAL A 156 4.96 -1.86 22.98
N PRO A 157 3.69 -1.42 22.97
CA PRO A 157 2.64 -2.18 23.63
C PRO A 157 2.40 -3.48 22.87
N PRO A 158 2.18 -4.61 23.56
CA PRO A 158 1.85 -5.86 22.89
C PRO A 158 0.53 -5.73 22.15
N LEU A 159 0.46 -6.24 20.92
CA LEU A 159 -0.80 -6.44 20.21
C LEU A 159 -1.63 -7.47 20.97
N MET A 160 -2.81 -7.09 21.47
CA MET A 160 -3.72 -8.09 22.01
C MET A 160 -4.27 -8.98 20.87
N PRO A 161 -4.49 -10.29 21.11
CA PRO A 161 -5.11 -11.15 20.11
C PRO A 161 -6.45 -10.56 19.63
N GLY A 162 -6.55 -10.25 18.34
CA GLY A 162 -7.73 -9.61 17.75
C GLY A 162 -7.70 -8.07 17.71
N GLU A 163 -6.64 -7.41 18.20
CA GLU A 163 -6.44 -5.97 17.99
C GLU A 163 -5.97 -5.67 16.56
N SER A 164 -6.94 -5.64 15.66
CA SER A 164 -7.00 -4.76 14.51
C SER A 164 -6.83 -3.27 14.86
N ILE A 165 -5.67 -2.61 14.71
CA ILE A 165 -5.66 -1.11 14.72
C ILE A 165 -6.62 -0.59 13.63
N ASP A 166 -6.81 -1.40 12.59
CA ASP A 166 -7.63 -1.15 11.42
C ASP A 166 -8.89 -2.03 11.32
N GLY A 167 -9.23 -2.76 12.39
CA GLY A 167 -10.42 -3.61 12.49
C GLY A 167 -10.44 -4.89 11.63
N ASP A 168 -9.56 -5.04 10.64
CA ASP A 168 -9.42 -6.29 9.87
C ASP A 168 -7.94 -6.65 9.66
N ASP A 169 -7.68 -7.93 9.45
CA ASP A 169 -6.35 -8.51 9.27
C ASP A 169 -5.93 -8.47 7.80
N TRP A 170 -4.78 -7.84 7.49
CA TRP A 170 -4.17 -7.86 6.15
C TRP A 170 -3.59 -9.23 5.79
N GLY A 171 -3.53 -10.17 6.73
CA GLY A 171 -3.04 -11.54 6.57
C GLY A 171 -4.13 -12.61 6.41
N ALA A 172 -5.36 -12.39 6.91
CA ALA A 172 -6.40 -13.43 6.93
C ALA A 172 -6.91 -13.81 5.52
N ASP A 173 -6.91 -12.87 4.57
CA ASP A 173 -7.26 -13.16 3.18
C ASP A 173 -6.18 -13.98 2.45
N LEU A 174 -4.97 -14.11 3.03
CA LEU A 174 -3.92 -14.97 2.49
C LEU A 174 -4.06 -16.42 2.97
N GLU A 175 -4.55 -16.64 4.20
CA GLU A 175 -4.78 -17.98 4.76
C GLU A 175 -6.08 -18.62 4.28
N ASN A 176 -7.09 -17.81 3.93
CA ASN A 176 -8.36 -18.30 3.38
C ASN A 176 -8.31 -18.58 1.87
N LEU A 177 -7.18 -18.30 1.20
CA LEU A 177 -6.87 -18.87 -0.11
C LEU A 177 -6.28 -20.28 0.05
N THR A 178 -7.06 -21.21 0.62
CA THR A 178 -6.75 -22.64 0.48
C THR A 178 -7.03 -23.09 -0.97
N PRO A 179 -6.34 -24.14 -1.43
CA PRO A 179 -5.41 -24.08 -2.52
C PRO A 179 -6.13 -24.02 -3.87
N ILE A 180 -5.75 -23.07 -4.72
CA ILE A 180 -5.71 -23.33 -6.17
C ILE A 180 -4.55 -24.31 -6.36
N GLY A 181 -4.83 -25.57 -6.03
CA GLY A 181 -3.99 -26.69 -6.34
C GLY A 181 -3.70 -26.66 -7.84
N ASP A 182 -2.43 -26.88 -8.16
CA ASP A 182 -2.00 -27.32 -9.48
C ASP A 182 -2.13 -26.33 -10.64
N THR A 183 -1.92 -25.03 -10.38
CA THR A 183 -1.33 -24.18 -11.43
C THR A 183 0.05 -23.66 -11.02
N VAL A 184 0.95 -24.65 -10.91
CA VAL A 184 2.39 -24.56 -11.19
C VAL A 184 3.19 -23.62 -10.29
N SER A 185 3.80 -24.25 -9.27
CA SER A 185 5.23 -24.28 -8.91
C SER A 185 6.28 -23.64 -9.86
N PHE A 186 6.00 -22.52 -10.51
CA PHE A 186 6.96 -21.81 -11.36
C PHE A 186 7.51 -20.58 -10.63
N LEU A 187 8.59 -20.87 -9.91
CA LEU A 187 9.68 -19.97 -9.52
C LEU A 187 9.52 -19.27 -8.16
N SER A 188 10.54 -19.53 -7.35
CA SER A 188 10.98 -18.87 -6.12
C SER A 188 11.29 -17.37 -6.30
N ARG A 189 10.34 -16.61 -6.87
CA ARG A 189 10.37 -15.15 -7.05
C ARG A 189 8.96 -14.64 -6.77
N THR A 190 8.84 -13.59 -5.97
CA THR A 190 7.52 -12.98 -5.69
C THR A 190 6.87 -12.53 -7.01
N PRO A 191 5.54 -12.62 -7.17
CA PRO A 191 4.83 -12.20 -8.39
C PRO A 191 5.24 -10.80 -8.88
N TYR A 192 5.55 -9.89 -7.95
CA TYR A 192 6.10 -8.55 -8.23
C TYR A 192 7.43 -8.57 -9.00
N GLN A 193 8.37 -9.46 -8.68
CA GLN A 193 9.66 -9.55 -9.38
C GLN A 193 9.52 -10.00 -10.84
N ILE A 194 8.56 -10.89 -11.12
CA ILE A 194 8.28 -11.38 -12.48
C ILE A 194 7.66 -10.24 -13.31
N VAL A 195 6.77 -9.44 -12.70
CA VAL A 195 6.09 -8.32 -13.36
C VAL A 195 7.06 -7.17 -13.66
N VAL A 196 7.93 -6.81 -12.72
CA VAL A 196 8.91 -5.72 -12.89
C VAL A 196 10.03 -6.08 -13.88
N GLU A 197 10.48 -7.33 -13.94
CA GLU A 197 11.48 -7.76 -14.93
C GLU A 197 10.91 -7.82 -16.36
N ASN A 198 9.64 -8.20 -16.53
CA ASN A 198 9.00 -8.20 -17.84
C ASN A 198 8.70 -6.79 -18.35
N ALA A 199 8.39 -5.84 -17.46
CA ALA A 199 8.28 -4.43 -17.84
C ALA A 199 9.62 -3.84 -18.34
N LYS A 200 10.75 -4.25 -17.76
CA LYS A 200 12.09 -3.81 -18.17
C LYS A 200 12.62 -4.47 -19.45
N LYS A 201 12.08 -5.63 -19.84
CA LYS A 201 12.52 -6.36 -21.04
C LYS A 201 11.88 -5.87 -22.34
N ASN A 202 10.86 -5.02 -22.27
CA ASN A 202 10.18 -4.46 -23.45
C ASN A 202 10.76 -3.10 -23.92
N ASP A 203 11.88 -2.65 -23.34
CA ASP A 203 12.60 -1.43 -23.75
C ASP A 203 13.83 -1.72 -24.65
N TYR A 204 13.72 -2.69 -25.59
CA TYR A 204 14.71 -2.92 -26.65
C TYR A 204 14.07 -3.16 -28.01
#